data_AF-A0A3N4RE37-F1
#
_entry.id   AF-A0A3N4RE37-F1
#
_cell.length_a   1.000
_cell.length_b   1.000
_cell.length_c   1.000
_cell.angle_alpha   90.00
_cell.angle_beta   90.00
_cell.angle_gamma   90.00
#
_symmetry.space_group_name_H-M   'P 1'
#
loop_
_entity.id
_entity.type
_entity.pdbx_description
1 polymer ?
#
loop_
_entity_poly.entity_id
_entity_poly.type
_entity_poly.pdbx_seq_one_letter_code
_entity_poly.pdbx_strand_id
1 'polypeptide(L)'
;MTVRFEAEWCHHELGPYRDCAATYERYPFDTLPPLDPAGFTGAFDWLGGLSGEPVPDTGAAELAELERAVAGLGLALPADFLAYHRDGRLLRSLDEVAPAGNWTDFSAPLPSPVEPGAYLVRFFRDQQDCVLWYLYLRPGGESFVVHSWLDYEGQFELVAEGEEPDEDLADPAAIRWCAASFEEFAHRYWVESRIFLDFANGDGPTDPRLLAYLAHYAAQQPGS
;
A
#
# COMPACT_ATOMS: atom_id res chain seq x y z
N MET A 1 7.22 -18.42 15.15
CA MET A 1 7.13 -19.00 13.80
C MET A 1 6.93 -17.84 12.86
N THR A 2 7.72 -17.71 11.80
CA THR A 2 7.60 -16.61 10.84
C THR A 2 6.72 -17.05 9.68
N VAL A 3 5.68 -16.27 9.36
CA VAL A 3 4.75 -16.59 8.27
C VAL A 3 5.34 -16.11 6.94
N ARG A 4 4.96 -16.74 5.82
CA ARG A 4 5.23 -16.20 4.49
C ARG A 4 3.91 -15.94 3.81
N PHE A 5 3.74 -14.75 3.28
CA PHE A 5 2.56 -14.35 2.53
C PHE A 5 2.81 -14.57 1.05
N GLU A 6 1.76 -14.99 0.34
CA GLU A 6 1.78 -15.03 -1.12
C GLU A 6 1.88 -13.60 -1.65
N ALA A 7 2.73 -13.42 -2.67
CA ALA A 7 2.95 -12.13 -3.30
C ALA A 7 1.88 -11.88 -4.37
N GLU A 8 1.16 -10.78 -4.23
CA GLU A 8 0.06 -10.41 -5.11
C GLU A 8 -0.05 -8.89 -5.14
N TRP A 9 -0.47 -8.36 -6.28
CA TRP A 9 -0.72 -6.93 -6.42
C TRP A 9 -2.18 -6.69 -6.74
N CYS A 10 -2.87 -6.03 -5.83
CA CYS A 10 -4.29 -5.68 -5.97
C CYS A 10 -4.44 -4.25 -6.48
N HIS A 11 -4.87 -4.07 -7.73
CA HIS A 11 -5.06 -2.74 -8.32
C HIS A 11 -6.03 -2.75 -9.51
N HIS A 12 -6.13 -1.63 -10.23
CA HIS A 12 -7.05 -1.43 -11.36
C HIS A 12 -6.45 -1.89 -12.70
N GLU A 13 -7.26 -1.82 -13.75
CA GLU A 13 -6.82 -1.98 -15.13
C GLU A 13 -5.81 -0.91 -15.56
N LEU A 14 -5.06 -1.19 -16.62
CA LEU A 14 -4.12 -0.25 -17.24
C LEU A 14 -4.51 -0.01 -18.70
N GLY A 15 -5.79 0.29 -18.95
CA GLY A 15 -6.35 0.42 -20.28
C GLY A 15 -6.19 -0.88 -21.09
N PRO A 16 -5.72 -0.85 -22.35
CA PRO A 16 -5.59 -2.05 -23.18
C PRO A 16 -4.41 -2.96 -22.80
N TYR A 17 -3.62 -2.60 -21.79
CA TYR A 17 -2.39 -3.31 -21.42
C TYR A 17 -2.61 -4.36 -20.32
N ARG A 18 -3.62 -4.18 -19.46
CA ARG A 18 -3.94 -5.09 -18.36
C ARG A 18 -5.40 -4.93 -17.97
N ASP A 19 -6.18 -6.00 -18.10
CA ASP A 19 -7.62 -6.01 -17.80
C ASP A 19 -7.88 -6.14 -16.30
N CYS A 20 -9.04 -5.64 -15.86
CA CYS A 20 -9.56 -5.77 -14.50
C CYS A 20 -11.02 -6.21 -14.56
N ALA A 21 -11.38 -7.28 -13.83
CA ALA A 21 -12.75 -7.83 -13.91
C ALA A 21 -13.78 -7.07 -13.05
N ALA A 22 -13.32 -6.31 -12.06
CA ALA A 22 -14.15 -5.58 -11.10
C ALA A 22 -13.50 -4.23 -10.75
N THR A 23 -13.80 -3.65 -9.57
CA THR A 23 -13.10 -2.44 -9.09
C THR A 23 -11.61 -2.71 -8.91
N TYR A 24 -11.24 -3.87 -8.37
CA TYR A 24 -9.87 -4.32 -8.23
C TYR A 24 -9.71 -5.73 -8.81
N GLU A 25 -8.51 -6.01 -9.28
CA GLU A 25 -8.08 -7.35 -9.69
C GLU A 25 -6.79 -7.72 -8.95
N ARG A 26 -6.59 -9.02 -8.79
CA ARG A 26 -5.42 -9.61 -8.15
C ARG A 26 -4.43 -10.08 -9.21
N TYR A 27 -3.34 -9.35 -9.37
CA TYR A 27 -2.31 -9.66 -10.36
C TYR A 27 -1.19 -10.48 -9.73
N PRO A 28 -0.80 -11.62 -10.35
CA PRO A 28 0.38 -12.36 -9.92
C PRO A 28 1.61 -11.46 -9.96
N PHE A 29 2.38 -11.45 -8.86
CA PHE A 29 3.44 -10.46 -8.67
C PHE A 29 4.55 -10.53 -9.73
N ASP A 30 4.81 -11.72 -10.26
CA ASP A 30 5.82 -11.99 -11.30
C ASP A 30 5.43 -11.47 -12.70
N THR A 31 4.17 -11.08 -12.90
CA THR A 31 3.69 -10.45 -14.14
C THR A 31 3.91 -8.94 -14.17
N LEU A 32 4.25 -8.33 -13.03
CA LEU A 32 4.38 -6.89 -12.89
C LEU A 32 5.72 -6.39 -13.44
N PRO A 33 5.82 -5.12 -13.90
CA PRO A 33 7.09 -4.53 -14.28
C PRO A 33 8.08 -4.59 -13.12
N PRO A 34 9.30 -5.12 -13.34
CA PRO A 34 10.32 -5.19 -12.30
C PRO A 34 10.74 -3.77 -11.90
N LEU A 35 10.92 -3.57 -10.60
CA LEU A 35 11.42 -2.32 -10.04
C LEU A 35 12.86 -2.52 -9.56
N ASP A 36 13.71 -1.49 -9.69
CA ASP A 36 15.07 -1.51 -9.15
C ASP A 36 15.04 -1.09 -7.67
N PRO A 37 15.32 -2.01 -6.72
CA PRO A 37 15.26 -1.68 -5.30
C PRO A 37 16.26 -0.58 -4.90
N ALA A 38 17.34 -0.38 -5.66
CA ALA A 38 18.31 0.67 -5.40
C ALA A 38 17.73 2.08 -5.56
N GLY A 39 16.59 2.23 -6.25
CA GLY A 39 15.88 3.49 -6.41
C GLY A 39 15.03 3.90 -5.21
N PHE A 40 14.78 3.00 -4.25
CA PHE A 40 13.91 3.26 -3.10
C PHE A 40 14.75 3.51 -1.84
N THR A 41 15.13 4.77 -1.66
CA THR A 41 16.09 5.21 -0.62
C THR A 41 15.43 5.87 0.60
N GLY A 42 14.11 6.03 0.57
CA GLY A 42 13.30 6.85 1.48
C GLY A 42 13.24 8.33 1.11
N ALA A 43 13.91 8.74 0.01
CA ALA A 43 13.94 10.13 -0.43
C ALA A 43 12.79 10.50 -1.39
N PHE A 44 12.13 9.53 -2.02
CA PHE A 44 11.05 9.75 -2.99
C PHE A 44 11.48 10.65 -4.16
N ASP A 45 12.71 10.45 -4.66
CA ASP A 45 13.29 11.25 -5.74
C ASP A 45 12.43 11.23 -7.03
N TRP A 46 11.71 10.14 -7.26
CA TRP A 46 10.77 9.98 -8.38
C TRP A 46 9.52 10.88 -8.27
N LEU A 47 9.21 11.40 -7.07
CA LEU A 47 8.22 12.47 -6.80
C LEU A 47 8.87 13.85 -6.60
N GLY A 48 10.13 14.02 -7.00
CA GLY A 48 10.85 15.29 -6.83
C GLY A 48 11.50 15.46 -5.45
N GLY A 49 11.56 14.39 -4.65
CA GLY A 49 12.27 14.35 -3.39
C GLY A 49 11.54 15.03 -2.23
N LEU A 50 12.11 14.89 -1.03
CA LEU A 50 11.66 15.60 0.17
C LEU A 50 11.77 17.12 0.00
N SER A 51 10.68 17.83 0.29
CA SER A 51 10.61 19.29 0.28
C SER A 51 11.10 19.90 1.59
N GLY A 52 10.96 19.17 2.71
CA GLY A 52 11.09 19.71 4.06
C GLY A 52 9.92 20.62 4.48
N GLU A 53 8.88 20.74 3.64
CA GLU A 53 7.67 21.47 3.98
C GLU A 53 6.93 20.72 5.08
N PRO A 54 6.46 21.41 6.14
CA PRO A 54 5.76 20.74 7.22
C PRO A 54 4.37 20.31 6.77
N VAL A 55 3.91 19.18 7.33
CA VAL A 55 2.53 18.73 7.21
C VAL A 55 1.60 19.52 8.16
N PRO A 56 0.27 19.54 7.92
CA PRO A 56 -0.68 20.13 8.85
C PRO A 56 -0.58 19.56 10.26
N ASP A 57 -0.82 20.38 11.29
CA ASP A 57 -0.67 20.01 12.71
C ASP A 57 -1.48 18.76 13.09
N THR A 58 -2.67 18.58 12.51
CA THR A 58 -3.52 17.40 12.76
C THR A 58 -2.85 16.12 12.27
N GLY A 59 -2.35 16.11 11.03
CA GLY A 59 -1.62 14.96 10.48
C GLY A 59 -0.31 14.68 11.20
N ALA A 60 0.41 15.73 11.63
CA ALA A 60 1.60 15.57 12.47
C ALA A 60 1.26 14.93 13.83
N ALA A 61 0.14 15.32 14.45
CA ALA A 61 -0.28 14.77 15.73
C ALA A 61 -0.71 13.30 15.62
N GLU A 62 -1.48 12.95 14.58
CA GLU A 62 -1.90 11.58 14.29
C GLU A 62 -0.71 10.65 14.06
N LEU A 63 0.25 11.07 13.21
CA LEU A 63 1.46 10.29 12.97
C LEU A 63 2.29 10.12 14.25
N ALA A 64 2.44 11.18 15.06
CA ALA A 64 3.18 11.12 16.31
C ALA A 64 2.49 10.21 17.35
N GLU A 65 1.16 10.11 17.34
CA GLU A 65 0.42 9.17 18.18
C GLU A 65 0.66 7.73 17.75
N LEU A 66 0.57 7.46 16.44
CA LEU A 66 0.88 6.16 15.88
C LEU A 66 2.32 5.73 16.21
N GLU A 67 3.29 6.62 16.05
CA GLU A 67 4.69 6.37 16.41
C GLU A 67 4.85 5.96 17.89
N ARG A 68 4.16 6.67 18.81
CA ARG A 68 4.19 6.32 20.24
C ARG A 68 3.53 4.97 20.51
N ALA A 69 2.42 4.67 19.85
CA ALA A 69 1.72 3.39 20.00
C ALA A 69 2.60 2.23 19.54
N VAL A 70 3.22 2.34 18.36
CA VAL A 70 4.14 1.33 17.82
C VAL A 70 5.40 1.20 18.69
N ALA A 71 5.96 2.31 19.16
CA ALA A 71 7.10 2.29 20.08
C ALA A 71 6.78 1.63 21.43
N GLY A 72 5.55 1.79 21.93
CA GLY A 72 5.06 1.12 23.14
C GLY A 72 5.08 -0.41 23.05
N LEU A 73 5.07 -0.96 21.83
CA LEU A 73 5.19 -2.39 21.53
C LEU A 73 6.65 -2.85 21.33
N GLY A 74 7.62 -1.95 21.45
CA GLY A 74 9.04 -2.23 21.18
C GLY A 74 9.36 -2.36 19.68
N LEU A 75 8.50 -1.81 18.82
CA LEU A 75 8.66 -1.78 17.37
C LEU A 75 8.94 -0.34 16.88
N ALA A 76 9.20 -0.19 15.60
CA ALA A 76 9.36 1.11 14.95
C ALA A 76 8.62 1.13 13.60
N LEU A 77 8.14 2.30 13.21
CA LEU A 77 7.66 2.52 11.85
C LEU A 77 8.84 2.61 10.87
N PRO A 78 8.65 2.18 9.59
CA PRO A 78 9.68 2.31 8.56
C PRO A 78 10.10 3.76 8.31
N ALA A 79 11.38 3.98 8.00
CA ALA A 79 11.91 5.33 7.82
C ALA A 79 11.33 6.05 6.59
N ASP A 80 11.12 5.32 5.49
CA ASP A 80 10.48 5.81 4.27
C ASP A 80 9.00 6.18 4.50
N PHE A 81 8.27 5.37 5.26
CA PHE A 81 6.91 5.69 5.69
C PHE A 81 6.85 6.99 6.48
N LEU A 82 7.76 7.17 7.44
CA LEU A 82 7.84 8.41 8.22
C LEU A 82 8.25 9.61 7.35
N ALA A 83 9.19 9.44 6.42
CA ALA A 83 9.62 10.50 5.53
C ALA A 83 8.47 11.01 4.66
N TYR A 84 7.69 10.09 4.07
CA TYR A 84 6.52 10.43 3.26
C TYR A 84 5.46 11.20 4.06
N HIS A 85 5.07 10.71 5.23
CA HIS A 85 3.99 11.30 6.02
C HIS A 85 4.40 12.56 6.81
N ARG A 86 5.69 12.92 6.81
CA ARG A 86 6.20 14.15 7.42
C ARG A 86 6.46 15.28 6.43
N ASP A 87 6.41 14.99 5.13
CA ASP A 87 6.73 15.95 4.08
C ASP A 87 5.45 16.45 3.40
N GLY A 88 5.20 17.76 3.47
CA GLY A 88 4.00 18.40 2.95
C GLY A 88 3.79 18.26 1.44
N ARG A 89 4.86 18.02 0.66
CA ARG A 89 4.76 17.72 -0.78
C ARG A 89 4.27 16.30 -1.02
N LEU A 90 4.74 15.36 -0.22
CA LEU A 90 4.48 13.95 -0.43
C LEU A 90 3.15 13.52 0.19
N LEU A 91 2.82 14.10 1.34
CA LEU A 91 1.56 13.85 2.04
C LEU A 91 0.39 14.03 1.07
N ARG A 92 -0.49 13.02 0.99
CA ARG A 92 -1.64 12.90 0.07
C ARG A 92 -1.32 12.64 -1.40
N SER A 93 -0.06 12.55 -1.83
CA SER A 93 0.23 12.30 -3.25
C SER A 93 -0.34 10.97 -3.79
N LEU A 94 -0.51 9.96 -2.93
CA LEU A 94 -1.26 8.74 -3.26
C LEU A 94 -2.78 8.96 -3.28
N ASP A 95 -3.33 9.66 -2.29
CA ASP A 95 -4.75 10.01 -2.19
C ASP A 95 -5.24 10.83 -3.41
N GLU A 96 -4.40 11.73 -3.91
CA GLU A 96 -4.70 12.61 -5.06
C GLU A 96 -4.82 11.85 -6.37
N VAL A 97 -4.18 10.69 -6.48
CA VAL A 97 -4.22 9.85 -7.69
C VAL A 97 -5.08 8.61 -7.51
N ALA A 98 -5.64 8.37 -6.34
CA ALA A 98 -6.39 7.16 -6.01
C ALA A 98 -7.67 6.99 -6.86
N PRO A 99 -7.74 5.99 -7.76
CA PRO A 99 -8.85 5.89 -8.70
C PRO A 99 -10.20 5.53 -8.09
N ALA A 100 -10.19 4.75 -7.01
CA ALA A 100 -11.40 4.33 -6.29
C ALA A 100 -11.67 5.18 -5.03
N GLY A 101 -11.08 6.37 -4.96
CA GLY A 101 -11.30 7.29 -3.84
C GLY A 101 -10.61 6.84 -2.55
N ASN A 102 -9.50 6.11 -2.65
CA ASN A 102 -8.71 5.69 -1.50
C ASN A 102 -8.11 6.89 -0.74
N TRP A 103 -7.94 6.73 0.57
CA TRP A 103 -7.28 7.73 1.39
C TRP A 103 -6.36 7.14 2.46
N THR A 104 -5.41 7.96 2.88
CA THR A 104 -4.54 7.73 4.03
C THR A 104 -5.37 7.70 5.30
N ASP A 105 -5.36 6.57 5.99
CA ASP A 105 -6.12 6.30 7.22
C ASP A 105 -5.29 5.40 8.13
N PHE A 106 -4.92 5.91 9.30
CA PHE A 106 -4.10 5.16 10.26
C PHE A 106 -4.98 4.43 11.28
N SER A 107 -4.82 3.10 11.37
CA SER A 107 -5.32 2.35 12.53
C SER A 107 -4.32 2.43 13.69
N ALA A 108 -4.76 2.08 14.90
CA ALA A 108 -3.82 1.66 15.95
C ALA A 108 -3.02 0.42 15.48
N PRO A 109 -1.85 0.10 16.06
CA PRO A 109 -1.16 -1.14 15.76
C PRO A 109 -2.00 -2.34 16.21
N LEU A 110 -2.49 -3.11 15.24
CA LEU A 110 -3.33 -4.27 15.44
C LEU A 110 -2.47 -5.53 15.54
N PRO A 111 -2.68 -6.43 16.51
CA PRO A 111 -1.92 -7.67 16.59
C PRO A 111 -2.17 -8.52 15.33
N SER A 112 -1.12 -9.12 14.77
CA SER A 112 -1.31 -10.04 13.65
C SER A 112 -2.05 -11.29 14.11
N PRO A 113 -3.16 -11.67 13.43
CA PRO A 113 -3.90 -12.87 13.80
C PRO A 113 -3.17 -14.17 13.41
N VAL A 114 -2.11 -14.07 12.60
CA VAL A 114 -1.43 -15.20 11.99
C VAL A 114 0.05 -15.35 12.40
N GLU A 115 0.66 -14.29 12.94
CA GLU A 115 2.05 -14.33 13.39
C GLU A 115 2.20 -13.69 14.79
N PRO A 116 2.44 -14.50 15.84
CA PRO A 116 2.57 -13.98 17.20
C PRO A 116 3.69 -12.94 17.33
N GLY A 117 3.34 -11.78 17.89
CA GLY A 117 4.27 -10.65 18.12
C GLY A 117 4.46 -9.73 16.92
N ALA A 118 3.92 -10.07 15.74
CA ALA A 118 3.84 -9.14 14.63
C ALA A 118 2.57 -8.28 14.73
N TYR A 119 2.58 -7.12 14.07
CA TYR A 119 1.48 -6.16 14.07
C TYR A 119 1.19 -5.66 12.66
N LEU A 120 -0.07 -5.30 12.42
CA LEU A 120 -0.51 -4.56 11.24
C LEU A 120 -0.80 -3.11 11.63
N VAL A 121 -0.46 -2.18 10.76
CA VAL A 121 -0.90 -0.78 10.83
C VAL A 121 -1.55 -0.44 9.51
N ARG A 122 -2.88 -0.24 9.50
CA ARG A 122 -3.57 0.26 8.31
C ARG A 122 -3.01 1.64 8.02
N PHE A 123 -2.69 1.90 6.76
CA PHE A 123 -2.25 3.25 6.36
C PHE A 123 -3.00 3.78 5.15
N PHE A 124 -3.71 2.93 4.43
CA PHE A 124 -4.44 3.32 3.23
C PHE A 124 -5.64 2.39 3.06
N ARG A 125 -6.79 2.94 2.70
CA ARG A 125 -8.01 2.15 2.49
C ARG A 125 -8.82 2.67 1.32
N ASP A 126 -9.51 1.75 0.68
CA ASP A 126 -10.54 2.03 -0.32
C ASP A 126 -11.80 2.62 0.32
N GLN A 127 -12.56 3.44 -0.43
CA GLN A 127 -13.76 4.08 0.11
C GLN A 127 -14.93 3.17 0.47
N GLN A 128 -14.93 1.96 -0.08
CA GLN A 128 -15.92 0.94 0.17
C GLN A 128 -15.33 -0.20 1.01
N ASP A 129 -14.11 -0.03 1.53
CA ASP A 129 -13.37 -1.04 2.29
C ASP A 129 -13.20 -2.37 1.56
N CYS A 130 -13.21 -2.33 0.22
CA CYS A 130 -13.02 -3.54 -0.58
C CYS A 130 -11.56 -4.02 -0.58
N VAL A 131 -10.61 -3.10 -0.34
CA VAL A 131 -9.19 -3.39 -0.17
C VAL A 131 -8.60 -2.40 0.82
N LEU A 132 -7.79 -2.89 1.74
CA LEU A 132 -7.05 -2.10 2.72
C LEU A 132 -5.57 -2.49 2.67
N TRP A 133 -4.69 -1.51 2.85
CA TRP A 133 -3.24 -1.70 2.85
C TRP A 133 -2.67 -1.42 4.23
N TYR A 134 -1.74 -2.30 4.63
CA TYR A 134 -1.15 -2.30 5.95
C TYR A 134 0.37 -2.36 5.86
N LEU A 135 1.04 -1.69 6.80
CA LEU A 135 2.39 -2.05 7.17
C LEU A 135 2.31 -3.30 8.02
N TYR A 136 3.08 -4.32 7.63
CA TYR A 136 3.31 -5.49 8.46
C TYR A 136 4.62 -5.32 9.21
N LEU A 137 4.57 -5.32 10.54
CA LEU A 137 5.71 -5.03 11.42
C LEU A 137 6.06 -6.28 12.22
N ARG A 138 7.28 -6.80 12.07
CA ARG A 138 7.77 -7.96 12.82
C ARG A 138 8.70 -7.60 13.96
N PRO A 139 8.76 -8.43 15.01
CA PRO A 139 9.85 -8.40 15.97
C PRO A 139 11.21 -8.54 15.24
N GLY A 140 12.18 -7.70 15.61
CA GLY A 140 13.50 -7.67 14.97
C GLY A 140 13.65 -6.63 13.86
N GLY A 141 12.59 -5.87 13.55
CA GLY A 141 12.66 -4.68 12.69
C GLY A 141 12.42 -4.93 11.21
N GLU A 142 12.07 -6.16 10.82
CA GLU A 142 11.57 -6.43 9.47
C GLU A 142 10.17 -5.81 9.30
N SER A 143 9.97 -5.10 8.20
CA SER A 143 8.70 -4.48 7.85
C SER A 143 8.49 -4.48 6.34
N PHE A 144 7.25 -4.63 5.89
CA PHE A 144 6.88 -4.63 4.48
C PHE A 144 5.40 -4.24 4.31
N VAL A 145 4.95 -4.03 3.08
CA VAL A 145 3.55 -3.70 2.78
C VAL A 145 2.76 -4.96 2.43
N VAL A 146 1.56 -5.06 2.99
CA VAL A 146 0.57 -6.09 2.66
C VAL A 146 -0.78 -5.46 2.31
N HIS A 147 -1.63 -6.18 1.60
CA HIS A 147 -3.04 -5.85 1.44
C HIS A 147 -3.93 -6.96 2.00
N SER A 148 -5.17 -6.60 2.32
CA SER A 148 -6.24 -7.51 2.74
C SER A 148 -7.59 -6.94 2.33
N TRP A 149 -8.58 -7.83 2.19
CA TRP A 149 -10.00 -7.49 2.05
C TRP A 149 -10.73 -7.48 3.40
N LEU A 150 -10.06 -7.89 4.49
CA LEU A 150 -10.60 -7.80 5.83
C LEU A 150 -10.21 -6.49 6.48
N ASP A 151 -11.19 -5.74 6.98
CA ASP A 151 -10.94 -4.65 7.90
C ASP A 151 -10.63 -5.20 9.30
N TYR A 152 -9.36 -5.52 9.56
CA TYR A 152 -8.92 -6.11 10.82
C TYR A 152 -9.33 -5.32 12.06
N GLU A 153 -9.41 -3.99 11.98
CA GLU A 153 -9.85 -3.17 13.12
C GLU A 153 -11.30 -3.50 13.49
N GLY A 154 -12.20 -3.45 12.50
CA GLY A 154 -13.59 -3.86 12.68
C GLY A 154 -13.74 -5.32 13.11
N GLN A 155 -12.91 -6.23 12.58
CA GLN A 155 -12.92 -7.63 13.03
C GLN A 155 -12.54 -7.78 14.51
N PHE A 156 -11.55 -7.03 14.99
CA PHE A 156 -11.17 -7.05 16.40
C PHE A 156 -12.22 -6.39 17.30
N GLU A 157 -12.92 -5.36 16.83
CA GLU A 157 -14.05 -4.77 17.54
C GLU A 157 -15.18 -5.78 17.72
N LEU A 158 -15.58 -6.50 16.67
CA LEU A 158 -16.58 -7.57 16.75
C LEU A 158 -16.22 -8.63 17.80
N VAL A 159 -14.96 -9.10 17.79
CA VAL A 159 -14.48 -10.07 18.79
C VAL A 159 -14.55 -9.49 20.21
N ALA A 160 -14.18 -8.22 20.40
CA ALA A 160 -14.22 -7.56 21.70
C ALA A 160 -15.65 -7.40 22.24
N GLU A 161 -16.62 -7.25 21.34
CA GLU A 161 -18.06 -7.17 21.64
C GLU A 161 -18.71 -8.56 21.84
N GLY A 162 -17.96 -9.63 21.58
CA GLY A 162 -18.43 -11.01 21.70
C GLY A 162 -19.23 -11.50 20.50
N GLU A 163 -19.09 -10.83 19.36
CA GLU A 163 -19.63 -11.23 18.06
C GLU A 163 -18.69 -12.19 17.33
N GLU A 164 -19.24 -12.96 16.38
CA GLU A 164 -18.44 -13.85 15.54
C GLU A 164 -17.74 -13.02 14.45
N PRO A 165 -16.39 -13.03 14.39
CA PRO A 165 -15.66 -12.36 13.31
C PRO A 165 -15.79 -13.17 12.01
N ASP A 166 -15.28 -12.58 10.92
CA ASP A 166 -15.09 -13.28 9.67
C ASP A 166 -14.23 -14.55 9.85
N GLU A 167 -14.60 -15.62 9.13
CA GLU A 167 -13.91 -16.91 9.22
C GLU A 167 -12.45 -16.85 8.77
N ASP A 168 -12.13 -15.89 7.90
CA ASP A 168 -10.80 -15.66 7.35
C ASP A 168 -9.89 -14.84 8.29
N LEU A 169 -10.38 -14.36 9.45
CA LEU A 169 -9.60 -13.51 10.37
C LEU A 169 -8.24 -14.14 10.73
N ALA A 170 -8.21 -15.44 10.98
CA ALA A 170 -7.00 -16.19 11.33
C ALA A 170 -6.38 -16.94 10.14
N ASP A 171 -6.87 -16.74 8.92
CA ASP A 171 -6.31 -17.34 7.71
C ASP A 171 -5.12 -16.50 7.20
N PRO A 172 -3.88 -17.04 7.15
CA PRO A 172 -2.77 -16.37 6.49
C PRO A 172 -3.07 -15.99 5.03
N ALA A 173 -3.99 -16.71 4.37
CA ALA A 173 -4.43 -16.41 3.02
C ALA A 173 -5.33 -15.16 2.92
N ALA A 174 -5.75 -14.53 4.03
CA ALA A 174 -6.40 -13.22 3.99
C ALA A 174 -5.42 -12.04 3.88
N ILE A 175 -4.11 -12.29 4.02
CA ILE A 175 -3.04 -11.29 3.93
C ILE A 175 -2.16 -11.61 2.71
N ARG A 176 -1.90 -10.60 1.88
CA ARG A 176 -1.08 -10.72 0.67
C ARG A 176 0.07 -9.73 0.70
N TRP A 177 1.27 -10.18 0.35
CA TRP A 177 2.46 -9.34 0.30
C TRP A 177 2.45 -8.48 -0.96
N CYS A 178 2.70 -7.17 -0.83
CA CYS A 178 2.65 -6.20 -1.92
C CYS A 178 4.01 -5.66 -2.32
N ALA A 179 4.87 -5.32 -1.36
CA ALA A 179 6.10 -4.59 -1.61
C ALA A 179 7.06 -4.73 -0.44
N ALA A 180 8.36 -4.64 -0.70
CA ALA A 180 9.37 -4.77 0.34
C ALA A 180 9.46 -3.53 1.24
N SER A 181 9.06 -2.37 0.74
CA SER A 181 9.05 -1.09 1.46
C SER A 181 7.80 -0.28 1.15
N PHE A 182 7.55 0.77 1.94
CA PHE A 182 6.46 1.69 1.66
C PHE A 182 6.74 2.50 0.40
N GLU A 183 7.98 2.92 0.15
CA GLU A 183 8.32 3.67 -1.07
C GLU A 183 8.13 2.84 -2.34
N GLU A 184 8.48 1.54 -2.33
CA GLU A 184 8.25 0.65 -3.46
C GLU A 184 6.74 0.53 -3.76
N PHE A 185 5.93 0.35 -2.71
CA PHE A 185 4.47 0.37 -2.80
C PHE A 185 3.97 1.68 -3.39
N ALA A 186 4.40 2.81 -2.82
CA ALA A 186 3.96 4.14 -3.22
C ALA A 186 4.32 4.42 -4.69
N HIS A 187 5.51 4.04 -5.14
CA HIS A 187 5.92 4.19 -6.53
C HIS A 187 5.00 3.41 -7.47
N ARG A 188 4.79 2.12 -7.22
CA ARG A 188 3.95 1.30 -8.10
C ARG A 188 2.50 1.77 -8.09
N TYR A 189 1.94 2.05 -6.90
CA TYR A 189 0.59 2.55 -6.75
C TYR A 189 0.40 3.86 -7.51
N TRP A 190 1.31 4.83 -7.33
CA TRP A 190 1.23 6.12 -8.00
C TRP A 190 1.31 5.98 -9.53
N VAL A 191 2.26 5.20 -10.04
CA VAL A 191 2.44 4.99 -11.49
C VAL A 191 1.19 4.35 -12.11
N GLU A 192 0.67 3.27 -11.52
CA GLU A 192 -0.48 2.57 -12.05
C GLU A 192 -1.77 3.39 -11.92
N SER A 193 -1.95 4.08 -10.81
CA SER A 193 -3.08 5.00 -10.61
C SER A 193 -3.08 6.14 -11.62
N ARG A 194 -1.92 6.74 -11.91
CA ARG A 194 -1.77 7.77 -12.95
C ARG A 194 -2.08 7.23 -14.34
N ILE A 195 -1.59 6.04 -14.68
CA ILE A 195 -1.89 5.39 -15.97
C ILE A 195 -3.40 5.17 -16.11
N PHE A 196 -4.04 4.61 -15.07
CA PHE A 196 -5.49 4.42 -15.05
C PHE A 196 -6.21 5.75 -15.30
N LEU A 197 -5.89 6.79 -14.53
CA LEU A 197 -6.55 8.09 -14.63
C LEU A 197 -6.35 8.74 -16.01
N ASP A 198 -5.18 8.58 -16.62
CA ASP A 198 -4.91 9.13 -17.95
C ASP A 198 -5.75 8.41 -19.04
N PHE A 199 -6.06 7.11 -18.88
CA PHE A 199 -7.01 6.40 -19.75
C PHE A 199 -8.47 6.69 -19.42
N ALA A 200 -8.82 6.80 -18.13
CA ALA A 200 -10.20 7.09 -17.72
C ALA A 200 -10.65 8.49 -18.17
N ASN A 201 -9.72 9.44 -18.23
CA ASN A 201 -10.00 10.84 -18.57
C ASN A 201 -9.55 11.25 -19.99
N GLY A 202 -9.00 10.34 -20.79
CA GLY A 202 -8.42 10.66 -22.08
C GLY A 202 -7.97 9.45 -22.90
N ASP A 203 -6.99 9.67 -23.79
CA ASP A 203 -6.48 8.64 -24.71
C ASP A 203 -5.32 7.82 -24.11
N GLY A 204 -4.99 8.02 -22.83
CA GLY A 204 -3.87 7.37 -22.14
C GLY A 204 -2.70 8.29 -21.80
N PRO A 205 -1.64 7.74 -21.17
CA PRO A 205 -0.54 8.54 -20.64
C PRO A 205 0.38 9.08 -21.73
N THR A 206 0.89 10.29 -21.52
CA THR A 206 1.93 10.91 -22.35
C THR A 206 3.26 11.11 -21.61
N ASP A 207 3.27 10.92 -20.29
CA ASP A 207 4.47 10.98 -19.47
C ASP A 207 5.41 9.80 -19.83
N PRO A 208 6.67 10.08 -20.23
CA PRO A 208 7.63 9.03 -20.58
C PRO A 208 7.85 7.97 -19.49
N ARG A 209 7.70 8.31 -18.21
CA ARG A 209 7.85 7.38 -17.08
C ARG A 209 6.73 6.34 -17.07
N LEU A 210 5.49 6.78 -17.29
CA LEU A 210 4.32 5.91 -17.36
C LEU A 210 4.36 5.04 -18.62
N LEU A 211 4.79 5.61 -19.75
CA LEU A 211 5.00 4.87 -21.00
C LEU A 211 6.08 3.78 -20.86
N ALA A 212 7.18 4.07 -20.15
CA ALA A 212 8.22 3.09 -19.86
C ALA A 212 7.69 1.91 -19.02
N TYR A 213 6.81 2.20 -18.05
CA TYR A 213 6.13 1.15 -17.28
C TYR A 213 5.23 0.28 -18.16
N LEU A 214 4.44 0.88 -19.06
CA LEU A 214 3.57 0.16 -19.99
C LEU A 214 4.31 -0.69 -21.02
N ALA A 215 5.55 -0.31 -21.38
CA ALA A 215 6.36 -1.06 -22.33
C ALA A 215 6.59 -2.52 -21.92
N HIS A 216 6.60 -2.81 -20.62
CA HIS A 216 6.68 -4.18 -20.07
C HIS A 216 5.50 -5.04 -20.53
N TYR A 217 4.27 -4.50 -20.49
CA TYR A 217 3.07 -5.21 -20.91
C TYR A 217 2.97 -5.31 -22.43
N ALA A 218 3.37 -4.26 -23.15
CA ALA A 218 3.39 -4.24 -24.62
C ALA A 218 4.26 -5.37 -25.19
N ALA A 219 5.44 -5.61 -24.59
CA ALA A 219 6.37 -6.66 -25.01
C ALA A 219 5.85 -8.10 -24.77
N GLN A 220 4.78 -8.25 -23.99
CA GLN A 220 4.18 -9.54 -23.66
C GLN A 220 2.92 -9.84 -24.46
N GLN A 221 2.37 -8.85 -25.19
CA GLN A 221 1.21 -9.09 -26.05
C GLN A 221 1.61 -9.91 -27.29
N PRO A 222 0.83 -10.95 -27.64
CA PRO A 222 1.13 -11.80 -28.79
C PRO A 222 1.05 -11.00 -30.09
N GLY A 223 2.20 -10.87 -30.78
CA GLY A 223 2.32 -10.18 -32.07
C GLY A 223 3.24 -8.95 -32.09
N SER A 224 3.94 -8.64 -30.98
CA SER A 224 5.04 -7.67 -30.92
C SER A 224 6.36 -8.23 -31.48
#